data_AF-A0A1M4XYD9-F1
#
_entry.id   AF-A0A1M4XYD9-F1
#
_cell.length_a   1.000
_cell.length_b   1.000
_cell.length_c   1.000
_cell.angle_alpha   90.00
_cell.angle_beta   90.00
_cell.angle_gamma   90.00
#
_symmetry.space_group_name_H-M   'P 1'
#
loop_
_entity.id
_entity.type
_entity.pdbx_description
1 polymer ?
#
loop_
_entity_poly.entity_id
_entity_poly.type
_entity_poly.pdbx_seq_one_letter_code
_entity_poly.pdbx_strand_id
1 'polypeptide(L)'
;MWKKISAGTPINALDEGSLDYPENVIQLSGSRLVDGIVTYSSNGDGTINIYTVPTRWGNPEIYTNDSSIIEKETRKIIENIKTEYVEPGDAEQVASIISKLQL
;
A
#
# COMPACT_ATOMS: atom_id res chain seq x y z
N MET A 1 8.97 -8.44 -3.01
CA MET A 1 8.65 -8.00 -4.37
C MET A 1 7.84 -6.72 -4.30
N TRP A 2 8.00 -5.80 -5.26
CA TRP A 2 7.21 -4.56 -5.31
C TRP A 2 6.32 -4.55 -6.56
N LYS A 3 5.13 -3.97 -6.45
CA LYS A 3 4.14 -3.86 -7.54
C LYS A 3 3.53 -2.46 -7.53
N LYS A 4 3.39 -1.83 -8.70
CA LYS A 4 2.56 -0.62 -8.87
C LYS A 4 1.10 -1.03 -9.12
N ILE A 5 0.17 -0.33 -8.47
CA ILE A 5 -1.27 -0.49 -8.61
C ILE A 5 -1.84 0.88 -8.92
N SER A 6 -2.63 0.98 -9.99
CA SER A 6 -3.19 2.25 -10.45
C SER A 6 -4.38 2.68 -9.59
N ALA A 7 -4.58 4.00 -9.49
CA ALA A 7 -5.83 4.56 -8.99
C ALA A 7 -7.04 3.95 -9.74
N GLY A 8 -8.16 3.75 -9.05
CA GLY A 8 -9.32 3.06 -9.63
C GLY A 8 -9.19 1.53 -9.70
N THR A 9 -8.11 0.95 -9.17
CA THR A 9 -8.04 -0.51 -8.98
C THR A 9 -8.74 -0.88 -7.67
N PRO A 10 -9.57 -1.95 -7.63
CA PRO A 10 -10.19 -2.41 -6.40
C PRO A 10 -9.17 -2.82 -5.34
N ILE A 11 -9.39 -2.43 -4.09
CA ILE A 11 -8.56 -2.82 -2.94
C ILE A 11 -8.62 -4.34 -2.71
N ASN A 12 -9.79 -4.95 -2.87
CA ASN A 12 -10.01 -6.38 -2.93
C ASN A 12 -10.51 -6.77 -4.33
N ALA A 13 -9.62 -7.33 -5.16
CA ALA A 13 -9.96 -7.74 -6.52
C ALA A 13 -10.93 -8.94 -6.61
N LEU A 14 -11.27 -9.58 -5.49
CA LEU A 14 -12.16 -10.74 -5.44
C LEU A 14 -13.61 -10.41 -5.11
N ASP A 15 -13.94 -9.12 -4.86
CA ASP A 15 -15.27 -8.70 -4.43
C ASP A 15 -15.72 -7.43 -5.16
N GLU A 16 -16.95 -7.44 -5.68
CA GLU A 16 -17.51 -6.34 -6.48
C GLU A 16 -17.89 -5.10 -5.66
N GLY A 17 -18.07 -5.24 -4.34
CA GLY A 17 -18.32 -4.13 -3.42
C GLY A 17 -17.04 -3.47 -2.92
N SER A 18 -15.87 -4.00 -3.29
CA SER A 18 -14.61 -3.37 -2.94
C SER A 18 -14.54 -1.95 -3.48
N LEU A 19 -14.22 -1.00 -2.60
CA LEU A 19 -13.82 0.33 -3.04
C LEU A 19 -12.45 0.29 -3.71
N ASP A 20 -12.21 1.30 -4.54
CA ASP A 20 -10.99 1.46 -5.29
C ASP A 20 -9.93 2.27 -4.52
N TYR A 21 -8.67 2.05 -4.87
CA TYR A 21 -7.60 2.96 -4.45
C TYR A 21 -7.84 4.36 -5.03
N PRO A 22 -7.83 5.43 -4.21
CA PRO A 22 -8.09 6.80 -4.68
C PRO A 22 -6.91 7.39 -5.47
N GLU A 23 -5.72 6.79 -5.35
CA GLU A 23 -4.48 7.22 -5.99
C GLU A 23 -3.60 6.02 -6.36
N ASN A 24 -2.52 6.27 -7.09
CA ASN A 24 -1.57 5.20 -7.42
C ASN A 24 -0.83 4.73 -6.16
N VAL A 25 -0.81 3.43 -5.92
CA VAL A 25 -0.12 2.83 -4.77
C VAL A 25 0.97 1.86 -5.22
N ILE A 26 1.92 1.65 -4.32
CA ILE A 26 2.95 0.62 -4.40
C ILE A 26 2.66 -0.39 -3.29
N GLN A 27 2.66 -1.66 -3.66
CA GLN A 27 2.60 -2.77 -2.72
C GLN A 27 3.96 -3.44 -2.62
N LEU A 28 4.50 -3.50 -1.40
CA LEU A 28 5.69 -4.25 -1.05
C LEU A 28 5.25 -5.52 -0.32
N SER A 29 5.69 -6.67 -0.82
CA SER A 29 5.47 -7.97 -0.18
C SER A 29 6.82 -8.61 0.12
N GLY A 30 6.92 -9.32 1.25
CA GLY A 30 8.07 -10.18 1.47
C GLY A 30 8.01 -11.47 0.65
N SER A 31 8.99 -12.35 0.86
CA SER A 31 9.10 -13.61 0.13
C SER A 31 8.11 -14.67 0.64
N ARG A 32 7.74 -14.56 1.91
CA ARG A 32 6.84 -15.46 2.63
C ARG A 32 5.68 -14.63 3.18
N LEU A 33 4.56 -15.29 3.48
CA LEU A 33 3.39 -14.61 4.06
C LEU A 33 3.69 -13.94 5.41
N VAL A 34 4.55 -14.55 6.23
CA VAL A 34 4.95 -14.00 7.55
C VAL A 34 5.80 -12.73 7.44
N ASP A 35 6.46 -12.53 6.29
CA ASP A 35 7.25 -11.32 6.02
C ASP A 35 6.35 -10.09 5.81
N GLY A 36 5.04 -10.29 5.67
CA GLY A 36 4.04 -9.24 5.63
C GLY A 36 3.89 -8.53 4.28
N ILE A 37 3.01 -7.54 4.28
CA ILE A 37 2.67 -6.72 3.13
C ILE A 37 2.48 -5.27 3.58
N VAL A 38 2.99 -4.33 2.79
CA VAL A 38 2.80 -2.89 3.00
C VAL A 38 2.28 -2.31 1.70
N THR A 39 1.21 -1.53 1.77
CA THR A 39 0.69 -0.79 0.61
C THR A 39 0.75 0.69 0.93
N TYR A 40 1.40 1.48 0.07
CA TYR A 40 1.58 2.92 0.30
C TYR A 40 1.57 3.72 -1.01
N SER A 41 1.27 5.01 -0.94
CA SER A 41 1.55 5.98 -2.01
C SER A 41 2.56 7.02 -1.52
N SER A 42 3.22 7.72 -2.45
CA SER A 42 4.11 8.83 -2.11
C SER A 42 3.45 10.15 -2.47
N ASN A 43 3.54 11.12 -1.55
CA ASN A 43 3.03 12.48 -1.76
C ASN A 43 4.04 13.38 -2.49
N GLY A 44 5.27 12.90 -2.72
CA GLY A 44 6.33 13.66 -3.39
C GLY A 44 6.99 14.74 -2.53
N ASP A 45 6.58 14.90 -1.28
CA ASP A 45 7.03 15.95 -0.35
C ASP A 45 7.82 15.40 0.85
N GLY A 46 8.25 14.14 0.77
CA GLY A 46 8.89 13.42 1.88
C GLY A 46 7.92 12.68 2.79
N THR A 47 6.61 12.71 2.51
CA THR A 47 5.62 11.89 3.20
C THR A 47 5.05 10.78 2.31
N ILE A 48 4.49 9.75 2.96
CA ILE A 48 3.78 8.64 2.33
C ILE A 48 2.42 8.44 2.97
N ASN A 49 1.44 7.95 2.20
CA ASN A 49 0.17 7.49 2.74
C ASN A 49 0.18 5.96 2.85
N ILE A 50 -0.07 5.42 4.03
CA ILE A 50 -0.07 4.00 4.33
C ILE A 50 -1.50 3.46 4.38
N TYR A 51 -1.74 2.41 3.60
CA TYR A 51 -3.01 1.71 3.50
C TYR A 51 -2.92 0.41 4.31
N THR A 52 -3.76 0.27 5.35
CA THR A 52 -3.77 -0.92 6.22
C THR A 52 -4.60 -2.04 5.58
N VAL A 53 -4.13 -2.56 4.44
CA VAL A 53 -4.79 -3.65 3.71
C VAL A 53 -4.49 -4.98 4.40
N PRO A 54 -5.49 -5.80 4.74
CA PRO A 54 -5.25 -7.07 5.41
C PRO A 54 -4.54 -8.05 4.46
N THR A 55 -3.54 -8.78 4.98
CA THR A 55 -2.87 -9.85 4.21
C THR A 55 -3.81 -10.99 3.83
N ARG A 56 -4.87 -11.18 4.63
CA ARG A 56 -5.97 -12.10 4.35
C ARG A 56 -7.27 -11.41 4.72
N TRP A 57 -8.18 -11.31 3.77
CA TRP A 57 -9.57 -10.98 4.05
C TRP A 57 -10.17 -12.12 4.90
N GLY A 58 -10.84 -11.77 6.00
CA GLY A 58 -11.35 -12.73 6.96
C GLY A 58 -12.27 -13.79 6.34
N ASN A 59 -12.38 -14.93 7.03
CA ASN A 59 -13.08 -16.19 6.76
C ASN A 59 -14.08 -16.26 5.56
N PRO A 60 -14.18 -17.39 4.83
CA PRO A 60 -15.05 -17.57 3.65
C PRO A 60 -16.51 -17.14 3.78
N GLU A 61 -17.05 -17.07 5.00
CA GLU A 61 -18.40 -16.58 5.29
C GLU A 61 -18.54 -15.04 5.12
N ILE A 62 -17.44 -14.28 5.02
CA ILE A 62 -17.45 -12.88 4.54
C ILE A 62 -17.69 -12.82 3.02
N TYR A 63 -17.41 -13.91 2.29
CA TYR A 63 -17.93 -14.17 0.94
C TYR A 63 -19.29 -14.88 0.99
N THR A 64 -20.07 -14.70 2.07
CA THR A 64 -21.52 -14.62 1.88
C THR A 64 -21.72 -13.58 0.77
N ASN A 65 -22.69 -13.75 -0.13
CA ASN A 65 -22.90 -12.88 -1.30
C ASN A 65 -23.28 -11.42 -0.95
N ASP A 66 -22.78 -10.87 0.16
CA ASP A 66 -23.02 -9.55 0.69
C ASP A 66 -21.75 -8.71 0.58
N SER A 67 -21.54 -8.16 -0.61
CA SER A 67 -20.46 -7.25 -0.96
C SER A 67 -20.41 -6.00 -0.07
N SER A 68 -21.46 -5.70 0.72
CA SER A 68 -21.48 -4.57 1.65
C SER A 68 -20.47 -4.71 2.80
N ILE A 69 -20.08 -5.94 3.16
CA ILE A 69 -19.06 -6.17 4.18
C ILE A 69 -17.69 -5.73 3.66
N ILE A 70 -17.33 -6.15 2.44
CA ILE A 70 -16.06 -5.74 1.82
C ILE A 70 -16.06 -4.25 1.51
N GLU A 71 -17.19 -3.67 1.08
CA GLU A 71 -17.32 -2.22 0.93
C GLU A 71 -17.01 -1.51 2.25
N LYS A 72 -17.59 -1.95 3.36
CA LYS A 72 -17.35 -1.37 4.69
C LYS A 72 -15.89 -1.49 5.13
N GLU A 73 -15.26 -2.64 4.93
CA GLU A 73 -13.85 -2.85 5.31
C GLU A 73 -12.91 -2.01 4.44
N THR A 74 -13.15 -1.96 3.12
CA THR A 74 -12.34 -1.14 2.21
C THR A 74 -12.55 0.36 2.43
N ARG A 75 -13.77 0.79 2.79
CA ARG A 75 -14.06 2.15 3.26
C ARG A 75 -13.26 2.52 4.50
N LYS A 76 -13.19 1.64 5.51
CA LYS A 76 -12.34 1.88 6.69
C LYS A 76 -10.88 2.03 6.31
N ILE A 77 -10.38 1.28 5.33
CA ILE A 77 -8.98 1.41 4.87
C ILE A 77 -8.75 2.81 4.30
N ILE A 78 -9.67 3.33 3.47
CA ILE A 78 -9.57 4.66 2.87
C ILE A 78 -9.72 5.76 3.93
N GLU A 79 -10.69 5.63 4.84
CA GLU A 79 -10.94 6.63 5.89
C GLU A 79 -9.84 6.69 6.97
N ASN A 80 -9.07 5.61 7.12
CA ASN A 80 -7.97 5.49 8.09
C ASN A 80 -6.59 5.42 7.43
N ILE A 81 -6.43 6.01 6.24
CA ILE A 81 -5.13 6.22 5.63
C ILE A 81 -4.24 7.01 6.61
N LYS A 82 -3.03 6.50 6.86
CA LYS A 82 -2.06 7.16 7.74
C LYS A 82 -0.99 7.85 6.91
N THR A 83 -0.81 9.14 7.10
CA THR A 83 0.30 9.88 6.48
C THR A 83 1.49 9.87 7.42
N GLU A 84 2.64 9.39 6.94
CA GLU A 84 3.88 9.30 7.71
C GLU A 84 5.02 10.04 6.99
N TYR A 85 5.88 10.70 7.76
CA TYR A 85 7.09 11.32 7.24
C TYR A 85 8.21 10.29 7.10
N VAL A 86 8.89 10.31 5.97
CA VAL A 86 10.07 9.48 5.71
C VAL A 86 11.29 10.36 5.85
N GLU A 87 12.09 10.11 6.89
CA GLU A 87 13.32 10.84 7.10
C GLU A 87 14.28 10.65 5.91
N PRO A 88 14.68 11.73 5.22
CA PRO A 88 15.63 11.63 4.13
C PRO A 88 17.00 11.22 4.68
N GLY A 89 17.72 10.40 3.92
CA GLY A 89 19.10 10.04 4.26
C GLY A 89 20.05 11.25 4.20
N ASP A 90 21.23 11.08 4.80
CA ASP A 90 22.30 12.09 4.78
C ASP A 90 22.74 12.39 3.33
N ALA A 91 22.48 13.62 2.89
CA ALA A 91 22.76 14.05 1.52
C ALA A 91 24.27 14.02 1.20
N GLU A 92 25.15 14.30 2.15
CA GLU A 92 26.60 14.26 1.95
C GLU A 92 27.08 12.82 1.75
N GLN A 93 26.53 11.88 2.54
CA GLN A 93 26.83 10.46 2.38
C GLN A 93 26.37 9.94 1.02
N VAL A 94 25.16 10.30 0.59
CA VAL A 94 24.64 9.93 -0.74
C VAL A 94 25.53 10.48 -1.85
N ALA A 95 25.90 11.76 -1.79
CA ALA A 95 26.80 12.39 -2.77
C ALA A 95 28.18 11.71 -2.79
N SER A 96 28.72 11.35 -1.62
CA SER A 96 29.99 10.64 -1.48
C SER A 96 29.95 9.26 -2.14
N ILE A 97 28.83 8.53 -2.02
CA ILE A 97 28.66 7.23 -2.70
C ILE A 97 28.55 7.41 -4.21
N ILE A 98 27.75 8.38 -4.68
CA ILE A 98 27.56 8.64 -6.13
C ILE A 98 28.89 8.99 -6.79
N SER A 99 29.71 9.85 -6.19
CA SER A 99 31.01 10.23 -6.77
C SER A 99 31.98 9.05 -6.95
N LYS A 100 31.87 8.01 -6.11
CA LYS A 100 32.67 6.79 -6.23
C LYS A 100 32.17 5.81 -7.30
N LEU A 101 30.91 5.95 -7.74
CA LEU A 101 30.29 5.09 -8.75
C LEU A 101 30.50 5.61 -10.19
N GLN A 102 30.80 6.90 -10.36
CA GLN A 102 30.98 7.55 -11.67
C GLN A 102 32.40 7.39 -12.26
N LEU A 103 32.97 6.17 -12.23
CA LEU A 103 34.24 5.85 -12.90
C LEU A 103 34.18 6.04 -14.42
#